data_AF-A0A6G6YVI6-F1
#
_entry.id   AF-A0A6G6YVI6-F1
#
_cell.length_a   1.000
_cell.length_b   1.000
_cell.length_c   1.000
_cell.angle_alpha   90.00
_cell.angle_beta   90.00
_cell.angle_gamma   90.00
#
_symmetry.space_group_name_H-M   'P 1'
#
loop_
_entity.id
_entity.type
_entity.pdbx_description
1 polymer ?
#
loop_
_entity_poly.entity_id
_entity_poly.type
_entity_poly.pdbx_seq_one_letter_code
_entity_poly.pdbx_strand_id
1 'polypeptide(L)' 'MITAHDKLQCAERELKYRRRIYLRLVERGKIAQALANRELELMDAIAEDYRKQVAQERLV' A
#
# COMPACT_ATOMS: atom_id res chain seq x y z
N MET A 1 -1.50 6.26 20.98
CA MET A 1 -2.20 6.85 19.83
C MET A 1 -1.50 6.37 18.58
N ILE A 2 -2.22 6.03 17.50
CA ILE A 2 -1.62 5.61 16.23
C ILE A 2 -1.23 6.86 15.43
N THR A 3 0.05 6.97 15.07
CA THR A 3 0.64 8.11 14.33
C THR A 3 0.54 7.95 12.81
N ALA A 4 0.78 9.01 12.03
CA ALA A 4 0.90 8.85 10.57
C ALA A 4 2.10 7.95 10.20
N HIS A 5 3.16 7.95 11.01
CA HIS A 5 4.30 7.06 10.81
C HIS A 5 3.91 5.58 10.94
N ASP A 6 3.12 5.22 11.96
CA ASP A 6 2.62 3.85 12.15
C ASP A 6 1.78 3.40 10.95
N LYS A 7 0.93 4.30 10.44
CA LYS A 7 0.07 4.05 9.27
C LYS A 7 0.89 3.88 7.99
N LEU A 8 1.91 4.71 7.79
CA LEU A 8 2.84 4.59 6.66
C LEU A 8 3.55 3.24 6.66
N GLN A 9 4.14 2.84 7.79
CA GLN A 9 4.82 1.55 7.93
C GLN A 9 3.88 0.37 7.65
N CYS A 10 2.64 0.45 8.14
CA CYS A 10 1.62 -0.55 7.86
C CYS A 10 1.31 -0.64 6.35
N ALA A 11 1.10 0.52 5.70
CA ALA A 11 0.76 0.60 4.30
C ALA A 11 1.88 0.05 3.39
N GLU A 12 3.15 0.39 3.67
CA GLU A 12 4.29 -0.09 2.90
C GLU A 12 4.50 -1.61 3.04
N ARG A 13 4.30 -2.15 4.24
CA ARG A 13 4.32 -3.60 4.46
C ARG A 13 3.24 -4.32 3.66
N GLU A 14 2.02 -3.80 3.67
CA GLU A 14 0.89 -4.35 2.93
C GLU A 14 1.15 -4.30 1.42
N LEU A 15 1.67 -3.19 0.91
CA LEU A 15 2.04 -3.03 -0.49
C LEU A 15 3.08 -4.07 -0.93
N LYS A 16 4.11 -4.33 -0.12
CA LYS A 16 5.11 -5.39 -0.36
C LYS A 16 4.48 -6.79 -0.34
N TYR A 17 3.51 -7.01 0.54
CA TYR A 17 2.80 -8.29 0.63
C TYR A 17 1.90 -8.51 -0.60
N ARG A 18 1.06 -7.52 -0.95
CA ARG A 18 0.17 -7.56 -2.10
C ARG A 18 0.91 -7.78 -3.41
N ARG A 19 2.04 -7.08 -3.65
CA ARG A 19 2.86 -7.28 -4.86
C ARG A 19 3.25 -8.75 -5.06
N ARG A 20 3.57 -9.46 -3.98
CA ARG A 20 3.96 -10.88 -4.02
C ARG A 20 2.76 -11.82 -4.17
N ILE A 21 1.72 -11.59 -3.39
CA ILE A 21 0.56 -12.48 -3.36
C ILE A 21 -0.29 -12.33 -4.62
N TYR A 22 -0.51 -11.10 -5.08
CA TYR A 22 -1.34 -10.86 -6.26
C TYR A 22 -0.72 -11.45 -7.51
N LEU A 23 0.60 -11.39 -7.69
CA LEU A 23 1.28 -12.10 -8.77
C LEU A 23 0.87 -13.58 -8.79
N ARG A 24 1.02 -14.27 -7.65
CA ARG A 24 0.64 -15.68 -7.51
C ARG A 24 -0.86 -15.93 -7.71
N LEU A 25 -1.72 -15.01 -7.28
CA LEU A 25 -3.17 -15.14 -7.46
C LEU A 25 -3.59 -14.95 -8.92
N VAL A 26 -2.94 -14.03 -9.65
CA VAL A 26 -3.15 -13.84 -11.10
C VAL A 26 -2.70 -15.08 -11.87
N GLU A 27 -1.49 -15.60 -11.59
CA GLU A 27 -0.97 -16.83 -12.22
C GLU A 27 -1.91 -18.03 -12.02
N ARG A 28 -2.60 -18.08 -10.88
CA ARG A 28 -3.58 -19.13 -10.54
C ARG A 28 -5.00 -18.84 -11.03
N GLY A 29 -5.21 -17.73 -11.75
CA GLY A 29 -6.52 -17.29 -12.21
C GLY A 29 -7.52 -16.97 -11.10
N LYS A 30 -7.05 -16.68 -9.88
CA LYS A 30 -7.89 -16.36 -8.72
C LYS A 30 -8.33 -14.89 -8.69
N ILE A 31 -7.55 -14.00 -9.32
CA ILE A 31 -7.91 -12.59 -9.53
C ILE A 31 -7.48 -12.17 -10.94
N ALA A 32 -8.14 -11.16 -11.51
CA ALA A 32 -7.72 -10.57 -12.78
C ALA A 32 -6.48 -9.67 -12.60
N GLN A 33 -5.58 -9.64 -13.59
CA GLN A 33 -4.42 -8.74 -13.59
C GLN A 33 -4.83 -7.26 -13.46
N ALA A 34 -5.93 -6.86 -14.10
CA ALA A 34 -6.45 -5.49 -14.01
C ALA A 34 -6.86 -5.13 -12.58
N LEU A 35 -7.51 -6.05 -11.86
CA LEU A 35 -7.88 -5.85 -10.46
C LEU A 35 -6.63 -5.76 -9.57
N ALA A 36 -5.67 -6.67 -9.75
CA ALA A 36 -4.41 -6.63 -9.03
C ALA A 36 -3.67 -5.29 -9.22
N ASN A 37 -3.60 -4.79 -10.46
CA ASN A 37 -2.96 -3.52 -10.77
C ASN A 37 -3.69 -2.35 -10.09
N ARG A 38 -5.03 -2.32 -10.16
CA ARG A 38 -5.82 -1.26 -9.56
C ARG A 38 -5.67 -1.20 -8.04
N GLU A 39 -5.72 -2.35 -7.39
CA GLU A 39 -5.54 -2.44 -5.93
C GLU A 39 -4.11 -2.05 -5.49
N LEU A 40 -3.09 -2.38 -6.29
CA LEU A 40 -1.72 -1.95 -6.02
C LEU A 40 -1.56 -0.43 -6.19
N GLU A 41 -2.15 0.15 -7.22
CA GLU A 41 -2.17 1.60 -7.45
C GLU A 41 -2.87 2.35 -6.31
N LEU A 42 -4.03 1.86 -5.87
CA LEU A 42 -4.75 2.43 -4.72
C LEU A 42 -3.93 2.37 -3.43
N MET A 43 -3.29 1.23 -3.17
CA MET A 43 -2.47 1.05 -1.98
C MET A 43 -1.22 1.96 -2.00
N ASP A 44 -0.64 2.19 -3.18
CA ASP A 44 0.49 3.10 -3.36
C ASP A 44 0.09 4.55 -3.08
N ALA A 45 -1.08 4.98 -3.57
CA ALA A 45 -1.65 6.30 -3.26
C ALA A 45 -1.89 6.50 -1.76
N ILE A 46 -2.41 5.49 -1.06
CA ILE A 46 -2.59 5.53 0.41
C ILE A 46 -1.25 5.70 1.13
N ALA A 47 -0.21 4.97 0.72
CA ALA A 47 1.12 5.12 1.30
C ALA A 47 1.66 6.54 1.09
N GLU A 48 1.45 7.10 -0.10
CA GLU A 48 1.88 8.46 -0.43
C GLU A 48 1.17 9.54 0.40
N ASP A 49 -0.13 9.38 0.66
CA ASP A 49 -0.87 10.28 1.55
C ASP A 49 -0.29 10.29 2.97
N TYR A 50 0.11 9.12 3.49
CA TYR A 50 0.78 9.05 4.79
C TYR A 50 2.21 9.59 4.75
N ARG A 51 2.96 9.48 3.65
CA ARG A 51 4.27 10.14 3.54
C ARG A 51 4.15 11.65 3.68
N LYS A 52 3.13 12.25 3.05
CA LYS A 52 2.83 13.68 3.18
C LYS A 52 2.46 14.06 4.62
N GLN A 53 1.62 13.26 5.28
CA GLN A 53 1.23 13.49 6.68
C GLN A 53 2.43 13.37 7.63
N VAL A 54 3.28 12.36 7.47
CA VAL A 54 4.52 12.20 8.27
C VAL A 54 5.46 13.39 8.07
N ALA A 55 5.57 13.90 6.83
CA ALA A 55 6.37 15.10 6.57
C ALA A 55 5.81 16.33 7.29
N GLN A 56 4.47 16.47 7.35
CA GLN A 56 3.81 17.54 8.11
C GLN A 56 3.99 17.38 9.62
N GLU A 57 3.89 16.16 10.17
CA GLU A 57 4.14 15.86 11.58
C GLU A 57 5.57 16.25 12.03
N ARG A 58 6.55 16.18 11.13
CA ARG A 58 7.96 16.53 11.43
C ARG A 58 8.24 18.04 11.40
N LEU A 59 7.33 18.83 10.84
CA LEU A 59 7.48 20.28 10.70
C LEU A 59 6.77 21.07 11.82
N VAL A 60 6.08 20.37 12.72
CA VAL A 60 5.38 20.89 13.91
C VAL A 60 6.19 20.54 15.14
#